data_AF-A0A8S3HZH3-F1
#
_entry.id   AF-A0A8S3HZH3-F1
#
_cell.length_a   1.000
_cell.length_b   1.000
_cell.length_c   1.000
_cell.angle_alpha   90.00
_cell.angle_beta   90.00
_cell.angle_gamma   90.00
#
_symmetry.space_group_name_H-M   'P 1'
#
loop_
_entity.id
_entity.type
_entity.pdbx_description
1 polymer ?
#
loop_
_entity_poly.entity_id
_entity_poly.type
_entity_poly.pdbx_seq_one_letter_code
_entity_poly.pdbx_strand_id
1 'polypeptide(L)'
;AVFRIQSVDHDSRGVWSVKLKLTGEEYEELQKLTHRMIDETLGGGPKVSLASLMIKMGKYGEAQQLLSEIIDDPSIIIDSKALAGVHHHLGLVYKYMEQEQNAVKHYQLSLQMKRQLEEPEPSSLACTMNCLGLVYEKQDNSAKALECFEEALDICRTASIPDQSIIAILYNNI
;
A
#
# COMPACT_ATOMS: atom_id res chain seq x y z
N ALA A 1 17.14 13.73 -4.02
CA ALA A 1 16.53 14.69 -3.08
C ALA A 1 16.34 16.02 -3.81
N VAL A 2 15.12 16.56 -3.80
CA VAL A 2 14.81 17.87 -4.41
C VAL A 2 14.97 18.93 -3.33
N PHE A 3 15.57 20.07 -3.69
CA PHE A 3 15.82 21.18 -2.76
C PHE A 3 15.20 22.45 -3.35
N ARG A 4 14.63 23.29 -2.49
CA ARG A 4 14.18 24.63 -2.89
C ARG A 4 15.18 25.66 -2.39
N ILE A 5 15.56 26.59 -3.27
CA ILE A 5 16.37 27.76 -2.92
C ILE A 5 15.52 28.70 -2.08
N GLN A 6 15.98 28.97 -0.86
CA GLN A 6 15.30 29.86 0.09
C GLN A 6 15.83 31.30 -0.02
N SER A 7 17.15 31.45 -0.13
CA SER A 7 17.77 32.74 -0.39
C SER A 7 19.10 32.55 -1.12
N VAL A 8 19.48 33.58 -1.87
CA VAL A 8 20.77 33.69 -2.52
C VAL A 8 21.39 34.99 -2.04
N ASP A 9 22.46 34.89 -1.27
CA ASP A 9 23.17 36.01 -0.68
C ASP A 9 24.51 36.20 -1.40
N HIS A 10 24.97 37.44 -1.55
CA HIS A 10 26.25 37.76 -2.15
C HIS A 10 27.07 38.60 -1.17
N ASP A 11 28.25 38.12 -0.81
CA ASP A 11 29.11 38.82 0.15
C ASP A 11 30.03 39.85 -0.54
N SER A 12 30.59 40.77 0.25
CA SER A 12 31.52 41.80 -0.23
C SER A 12 32.87 41.24 -0.71
N ARG A 13 33.09 39.92 -0.61
CA ARG A 13 34.27 39.21 -1.11
C ARG A 13 33.99 38.50 -2.44
N GLY A 14 32.80 38.68 -3.02
CA GLY A 14 32.44 38.13 -4.32
C GLY A 14 31.91 36.69 -4.26
N VAL A 15 31.56 36.18 -3.08
CA VAL A 15 31.08 34.81 -2.90
C VAL A 15 29.56 34.77 -2.82
N TRP A 16 28.95 33.92 -3.65
CA TRP A 16 27.53 33.64 -3.63
C TRP A 16 27.24 32.49 -2.66
N SER A 17 26.34 32.71 -1.71
CA SER A 17 25.87 31.72 -0.74
C SER A 17 24.40 31.43 -0.98
N VAL A 18 24.08 30.17 -1.28
CA VAL A 18 22.70 29.73 -1.54
C VAL A 18 22.21 28.92 -0.35
N LYS A 19 21.20 29.42 0.36
CA LYS A 19 20.53 28.66 1.41
C LYS A 19 19.48 27.75 0.79
N LEU A 20 19.69 26.45 0.90
CA LEU A 20 18.76 25.42 0.44
C LEU A 20 17.97 24.89 1.64
N LYS A 21 16.65 24.81 1.49
CA LYS A 21 15.81 24.07 2.42
C LYS A 21 15.48 22.72 1.78
N LEU A 22 15.76 21.63 2.51
CA LEU A 22 15.25 20.31 2.15
C LEU A 22 13.73 20.42 2.13
N THR A 23 13.09 20.18 0.99
CA THR A 23 11.63 20.18 0.93
C THR A 23 11.15 18.93 1.65
N GLY A 24 10.90 19.08 2.95
CA GLY A 24 9.83 18.31 3.59
C GLY A 24 8.54 18.75 2.93
N GLU A 25 8.14 18.04 1.88
CA GLU A 25 6.87 18.19 1.16
C GLU A 25 5.73 17.70 2.05
N GLU A 26 5.55 18.39 3.17
CA GLU A 26 4.37 18.28 4.01
C GLU A 26 3.20 18.93 3.26
N TYR A 27 2.21 18.09 3.00
CA TYR A 27 0.80 18.43 2.90
C TYR A 27 0.24 19.10 1.65
N GLU A 28 0.85 20.10 1.01
CA GLU A 28 0.07 20.89 0.02
C GLU A 28 -0.16 20.17 -1.33
N GLU A 29 0.88 19.56 -1.91
CA GLU A 29 0.71 18.74 -3.11
C GLU A 29 -0.06 17.45 -2.82
N LEU A 30 0.18 16.88 -1.64
CA LEU A 30 -0.52 15.70 -1.15
C LEU A 30 -2.02 15.98 -0.99
N GLN A 31 -2.42 17.13 -0.44
CA GLN A 31 -3.82 17.56 -0.32
C GLN A 31 -4.46 17.83 -1.69
N LYS A 32 -3.72 18.42 -2.64
CA LYS A 32 -4.20 18.62 -4.03
C LYS A 32 -4.34 17.31 -4.79
N LEU A 33 -3.47 16.35 -4.53
CA LEU A 33 -3.58 14.99 -5.04
C LEU A 33 -4.73 14.25 -4.36
N THR A 34 -4.91 14.45 -3.05
CA THR A 34 -6.04 13.93 -2.27
C THR A 34 -7.36 14.44 -2.83
N HIS A 35 -7.49 15.75 -3.09
CA HIS A 35 -8.70 16.32 -3.71
C HIS A 35 -8.96 15.76 -5.11
N ARG A 36 -7.92 15.58 -5.94
CA ARG A 36 -8.09 14.97 -7.27
C ARG A 36 -8.50 13.50 -7.20
N MET A 37 -8.00 12.75 -6.22
CA MET A 37 -8.38 11.34 -6.03
C MET A 37 -9.72 11.16 -5.34
N ILE A 38 -10.13 12.12 -4.50
CA ILE A 38 -11.49 12.25 -3.96
C ILE A 38 -12.50 12.30 -5.10
N ASP A 39 -12.17 12.99 -6.20
CA ASP A 39 -13.07 13.12 -7.36
C ASP A 39 -13.01 11.93 -8.34
N GLU A 40 -11.91 11.16 -8.37
CA GLU A 40 -11.64 10.21 -9.46
C GLU A 40 -11.85 8.71 -9.15
N THR A 41 -12.05 8.28 -7.90
CA THR A 41 -12.06 6.82 -7.59
C THR A 41 -13.32 6.26 -6.92
N LEU A 42 -14.05 5.47 -7.70
CA LEU A 42 -14.95 4.39 -7.26
C LEU A 42 -14.11 3.18 -6.82
N GLY A 43 -14.23 2.76 -5.55
CA GLY A 43 -13.71 1.48 -5.03
C GLY A 43 -12.61 1.62 -3.96
N GLY A 44 -13.03 1.75 -2.69
CA GLY A 44 -12.14 1.92 -1.54
C GLY A 44 -11.86 3.40 -1.28
N GLY A 45 -12.39 3.96 -0.19
CA GLY A 45 -12.54 5.41 -0.03
C GLY A 45 -11.27 6.26 -0.21
N PRO A 46 -11.41 7.59 -0.40
CA PRO A 46 -10.32 8.47 -0.84
C PRO A 46 -9.02 8.42 0.01
N LYS A 47 -9.15 8.18 1.32
CA LYS A 47 -8.01 8.04 2.24
C LYS A 47 -7.19 6.76 1.98
N VAL A 48 -7.79 5.66 1.51
CA VAL A 48 -7.08 4.42 1.18
C VAL A 48 -6.22 4.59 -0.06
N SER A 49 -6.78 5.25 -1.08
CA SER A 49 -6.05 5.60 -2.30
C SER A 49 -4.86 6.52 -2.00
N LEU A 50 -5.05 7.49 -1.09
CA LEU A 50 -3.97 8.33 -0.57
C LEU A 50 -2.86 7.51 0.11
N ALA A 51 -3.22 6.59 1.01
CA ALA A 51 -2.26 5.71 1.66
C ALA A 51 -1.48 4.86 0.65
N SER A 52 -2.14 4.36 -0.41
CA SER A 52 -1.50 3.61 -1.50
C SER A 52 -0.39 4.42 -2.19
N LEU A 53 -0.64 5.72 -2.45
CA LEU A 53 0.38 6.60 -2.99
C LEU A 53 1.52 6.86 -2.01
N MET A 54 1.22 7.07 -0.73
CA MET A 54 2.23 7.28 0.29
C MET A 54 3.18 6.07 0.38
N ILE A 55 2.64 4.85 0.28
CA ILE A 55 3.43 3.62 0.17
C ILE A 55 4.34 3.66 -1.07
N LYS A 56 3.81 4.03 -2.25
CA LYS A 56 4.61 4.15 -3.49
C LYS A 56 5.70 5.21 -3.39
N MET A 57 5.48 6.27 -2.61
CA MET A 57 6.46 7.33 -2.35
C MET A 57 7.48 6.96 -1.26
N GLY A 58 7.38 5.78 -0.64
CA GLY A 58 8.25 5.35 0.46
C GLY A 58 7.91 5.97 1.81
N LYS A 59 6.78 6.67 1.93
CA LYS A 59 6.29 7.32 3.15
C LYS A 59 5.50 6.35 4.04
N TYR A 60 6.14 5.27 4.48
CA TYR A 60 5.46 4.17 5.17
C TYR A 60 4.88 4.55 6.53
N GLY A 61 5.57 5.38 7.32
CA GLY A 61 5.09 5.82 8.63
C GLY A 61 3.83 6.70 8.53
N GLU A 62 3.81 7.63 7.57
CA GLU A 62 2.62 8.46 7.33
C GLU A 62 1.44 7.61 6.79
N ALA A 63 1.72 6.66 5.89
CA ALA A 63 0.72 5.72 5.38
C ALA A 63 0.13 4.85 6.51
N GLN A 64 0.98 4.38 7.44
CA GLN A 64 0.55 3.62 8.61
C GLN A 64 -0.42 4.44 9.45
N GLN A 65 -0.03 5.68 9.79
CA GLN A 65 -0.83 6.56 10.64
C GLN A 65 -2.20 6.84 10.02
N LEU A 66 -2.24 7.14 8.72
CA LEU A 66 -3.50 7.39 8.01
C LEU A 66 -4.42 6.16 8.00
N LEU A 67 -3.87 4.96 7.76
CA LEU A 67 -4.65 3.72 7.74
C LEU A 67 -5.15 3.32 9.13
N SER A 68 -4.36 3.57 10.18
CA SER A 68 -4.79 3.39 11.58
C SER A 68 -5.90 4.37 11.96
N GLU A 69 -5.80 5.63 11.56
CA GLU A 69 -6.86 6.63 11.77
C GLU A 69 -8.19 6.19 11.15
N ILE A 70 -8.16 5.59 9.94
CA ILE A 70 -9.37 5.06 9.28
C ILE A 70 -10.06 3.98 10.12
N ILE A 71 -9.29 3.15 10.82
CA ILE A 71 -9.82 2.05 11.64
C ILE A 71 -10.31 2.55 13.01
N ASP A 72 -9.55 3.47 13.61
CA ASP A 72 -9.75 3.90 14.99
C ASP A 72 -10.79 5.03 15.12
N ASP A 73 -11.08 5.77 14.03
CA ASP A 73 -12.07 6.85 14.02
C ASP A 73 -13.50 6.29 13.85
N PRO A 74 -14.34 6.32 14.91
CA PRO A 74 -15.71 5.79 14.84
C PRO A 74 -16.63 6.64 13.95
N SER A 75 -16.23 7.84 13.55
CA SER A 75 -17.01 8.67 12.62
C SER A 75 -16.88 8.21 11.17
N ILE A 76 -15.85 7.40 10.84
CA ILE A 76 -15.63 6.87 9.51
C ILE A 76 -16.41 5.56 9.38
N ILE A 77 -17.51 5.62 8.63
CA ILE A 77 -18.26 4.42 8.26
C ILE A 77 -17.54 3.74 7.10
N ILE A 78 -16.91 2.60 7.36
CA ILE A 78 -16.21 1.78 6.37
C ILE A 78 -16.92 0.45 6.18
N ASP A 79 -17.21 0.10 4.93
CA ASP A 79 -17.76 -1.21 4.61
C ASP A 79 -16.70 -2.32 4.71
N SER A 80 -17.14 -3.58 4.76
CA SER A 80 -16.24 -4.74 4.89
C SER A 80 -15.24 -4.86 3.74
N LYS A 81 -15.59 -4.45 2.52
CA LYS A 81 -14.71 -4.53 1.34
C LYS A 81 -13.58 -3.49 1.46
N ALA A 82 -13.92 -2.26 1.83
CA ALA A 82 -12.99 -1.19 2.08
C ALA A 82 -12.08 -1.48 3.28
N LEU A 83 -12.63 -2.02 4.39
CA LEU A 83 -11.85 -2.39 5.56
C LEU A 83 -10.86 -3.52 5.25
N ALA A 84 -11.27 -4.52 4.45
CA ALA A 84 -10.35 -5.53 3.94
C ALA A 84 -9.22 -4.92 3.09
N GLY A 85 -9.53 -3.88 2.30
CA GLY A 85 -8.55 -3.09 1.56
C GLY A 85 -7.57 -2.32 2.46
N VAL A 86 -8.05 -1.73 3.56
CA VAL A 86 -7.20 -1.07 4.56
C VAL A 86 -6.22 -2.06 5.18
N HIS A 87 -6.68 -3.24 5.58
CA HIS A 87 -5.79 -4.29 6.12
C HIS A 87 -4.76 -4.77 5.10
N HIS A 88 -5.10 -4.86 3.81
CA HIS A 88 -4.12 -5.16 2.76
C HIS A 88 -3.02 -4.09 2.69
N HIS A 89 -3.39 -2.82 2.72
CA HIS A 89 -2.42 -1.71 2.67
C HIS A 89 -1.57 -1.64 3.93
N LEU A 90 -2.12 -1.92 5.12
CA LEU A 90 -1.33 -2.05 6.35
C LEU A 90 -0.32 -3.22 6.24
N GLY A 91 -0.72 -4.34 5.63
CA GLY A 91 0.19 -5.43 5.32
C GLY A 91 1.37 -4.99 4.45
N LEU A 92 1.11 -4.19 3.41
CA LEU A 92 2.15 -3.61 2.55
C LEU A 92 3.07 -2.67 3.32
N VAL A 93 2.50 -1.77 4.13
CA VAL A 93 3.26 -0.84 4.98
C VAL A 93 4.22 -1.62 5.89
N TYR A 94 3.71 -2.61 6.63
CA TYR A 94 4.54 -3.39 7.54
C TYR A 94 5.58 -4.24 6.81
N LYS A 95 5.25 -4.78 5.63
CA LYS A 95 6.22 -5.48 4.76
C LYS A 95 7.39 -4.56 4.40
N TYR A 96 7.11 -3.33 3.96
CA TYR A 96 8.16 -2.37 3.58
C TYR A 96 8.93 -1.81 4.78
N MET A 97 8.32 -1.79 5.97
CA MET A 97 8.99 -1.46 7.23
C MET A 97 9.75 -2.66 7.84
N GLU A 98 9.80 -3.79 7.14
CA GLU A 98 10.45 -5.04 7.60
C GLU A 98 9.86 -5.61 8.90
N GLN A 99 8.60 -5.28 9.20
CA GLN A 99 7.85 -5.82 10.33
C GLN A 99 7.00 -7.01 9.87
N GLU A 100 7.66 -8.12 9.60
CA GLU A 100 7.06 -9.25 8.89
C GLU A 100 5.88 -9.89 9.65
N GLN A 101 5.95 -10.00 10.98
CA GLN A 101 4.85 -10.55 11.79
C GLN A 101 3.57 -9.69 11.68
N ASN A 102 3.73 -8.36 11.70
CA ASN A 102 2.61 -7.44 11.51
C ASN A 102 2.07 -7.53 10.08
N ALA A 103 2.95 -7.64 9.07
CA ALA A 103 2.55 -7.83 7.69
C ALA A 103 1.70 -9.10 7.51
N VAL A 104 2.14 -10.24 8.03
CA VAL A 104 1.40 -11.51 8.01
C VAL A 104 0.03 -11.34 8.66
N LYS A 105 -0.04 -10.76 9.86
CA LYS A 105 -1.30 -10.54 10.59
C LYS A 105 -2.30 -9.73 9.76
N HIS A 106 -1.86 -8.61 9.18
CA HIS A 106 -2.73 -7.73 8.41
C HIS A 106 -3.16 -8.33 7.06
N TYR A 107 -2.28 -9.08 6.39
CA TYR A 107 -2.67 -9.82 5.19
C TYR A 107 -3.66 -10.94 5.48
N GLN A 108 -3.46 -11.71 6.55
CA GLN A 108 -4.40 -12.76 6.95
C GLN A 108 -5.79 -12.20 7.27
N LEU A 109 -5.85 -11.08 8.00
CA LEU A 109 -7.11 -10.41 8.30
C LEU A 109 -7.80 -9.91 7.02
N SER A 110 -7.05 -9.31 6.10
CA SER A 110 -7.58 -8.91 4.78
C SER A 110 -8.16 -10.09 4.00
N LEU A 111 -7.46 -11.24 3.97
CA LEU A 111 -7.92 -12.46 3.29
C LEU A 111 -9.18 -13.02 3.92
N GLN A 112 -9.22 -13.10 5.25
CA GLN A 112 -10.40 -13.56 5.98
C GLN A 112 -11.62 -12.72 5.62
N MET A 113 -11.48 -11.39 5.63
CA MET A 113 -12.58 -10.49 5.30
C MET A 113 -12.99 -10.61 3.83
N LYS A 114 -12.05 -10.66 2.89
CA LYS A 114 -12.33 -10.82 1.45
C LYS A 114 -13.09 -12.11 1.15
N ARG A 115 -12.75 -13.21 1.83
CA ARG A 115 -13.45 -14.51 1.71
C ARG A 115 -14.87 -14.48 2.28
N GLN A 116 -15.18 -13.54 3.17
CA GLN A 116 -16.50 -13.38 3.80
C GLN A 116 -17.41 -12.37 3.06
N LEU A 117 -16.91 -11.72 2.02
CA LEU A 117 -17.74 -10.84 1.19
C LEU A 117 -18.79 -11.66 0.42
N GLU A 118 -19.96 -11.07 0.18
CA GLU A 118 -21.01 -11.69 -0.66
C GLU A 118 -20.51 -11.94 -2.08
N GLU A 119 -19.67 -11.05 -2.59
CA GLU A 119 -19.01 -11.14 -3.89
C GLU A 119 -17.48 -11.04 -3.72
N PRO A 120 -16.80 -12.16 -3.40
CA PRO A 120 -15.35 -12.18 -3.31
C PRO A 120 -14.73 -11.94 -4.69
N GLU A 121 -13.77 -11.02 -4.80
CA GLU A 121 -13.04 -10.78 -6.04
C GLU A 121 -11.77 -11.66 -6.10
N PRO A 122 -11.68 -12.62 -7.03
CA PRO A 122 -10.55 -13.54 -7.12
C PRO A 122 -9.19 -12.82 -7.26
N SER A 123 -9.13 -11.79 -8.10
CA SER A 123 -7.93 -10.96 -8.29
C SER A 123 -7.47 -10.29 -6.99
N SER A 124 -8.41 -9.78 -6.18
CA SER A 124 -8.10 -9.11 -4.92
C SER A 124 -7.59 -10.07 -3.85
N LEU A 125 -8.13 -11.29 -3.81
CA LEU A 125 -7.65 -12.39 -2.96
C LEU A 125 -6.24 -12.81 -3.38
N ALA A 126 -6.05 -13.15 -4.65
CA ALA A 126 -4.77 -13.60 -5.20
C ALA A 126 -3.66 -12.56 -5.02
N CYS A 127 -3.91 -11.27 -5.24
CA CYS A 127 -2.94 -10.21 -4.96
C CYS A 127 -2.50 -10.17 -3.50
N THR A 128 -3.43 -10.41 -2.56
CA THR A 128 -3.12 -10.40 -1.13
C THR A 128 -2.34 -11.64 -0.71
N MET A 129 -2.70 -12.79 -1.26
CA MET A 129 -1.97 -14.05 -1.05
C MET A 129 -0.57 -14.01 -1.63
N ASN A 130 -0.40 -13.44 -2.82
CA ASN A 130 0.91 -13.17 -3.40
C ASN A 130 1.77 -12.32 -2.45
N CYS A 131 1.22 -11.24 -1.91
CA CYS A 131 1.96 -10.39 -0.98
C CYS A 131 2.31 -11.14 0.32
N LEU A 132 1.41 -11.99 0.82
CA LEU A 132 1.68 -12.84 1.97
C LEU A 132 2.78 -13.88 1.69
N GLY A 133 2.75 -14.51 0.51
CA GLY A 133 3.78 -15.45 0.07
C GLY A 133 5.16 -14.80 0.02
N LEU A 134 5.27 -13.59 -0.52
CA LEU A 134 6.52 -12.81 -0.51
C LEU A 134 7.02 -12.49 0.91
N VAL A 135 6.12 -12.32 1.90
CA VAL A 135 6.54 -12.14 3.29
C VAL A 135 7.05 -13.44 3.88
N TYR A 136 6.44 -14.59 3.57
CA TYR A 136 6.93 -15.89 4.02
C TYR A 136 8.26 -16.27 3.36
N GLU A 137 8.47 -15.91 2.10
CA GLU A 137 9.77 -16.08 1.42
C GLU A 137 10.86 -15.29 2.16
N LYS A 138 10.58 -14.04 2.54
CA LYS A 138 11.51 -13.20 3.32
C LYS A 138 11.83 -13.78 4.71
N GLN A 139 10.92 -14.59 5.26
CA GLN A 139 11.09 -15.35 6.50
C GLN A 139 11.82 -16.70 6.32
N ASP A 140 12.37 -16.98 5.13
CA ASP A 140 12.94 -18.28 4.76
C ASP A 140 11.93 -19.45 4.87
N ASN A 141 10.63 -19.16 4.85
CA ASN A 141 9.55 -20.15 4.91
C ASN A 141 9.02 -20.47 3.51
N SER A 142 9.88 -21.07 2.68
CA SER A 142 9.56 -21.38 1.28
C SER A 142 8.34 -22.29 1.12
N ALA A 143 8.08 -23.19 2.07
CA ALA A 143 6.92 -24.07 2.03
C ALA A 143 5.60 -23.29 2.10
N LYS A 144 5.49 -22.34 3.05
CA LYS A 144 4.29 -21.48 3.16
C LYS A 144 4.20 -20.46 2.04
N ALA A 145 5.33 -19.98 1.53
CA ALA A 145 5.34 -19.07 0.39
C ALA A 145 4.75 -19.76 -0.86
N LEU A 146 5.23 -20.97 -1.16
CA LEU A 146 4.74 -21.77 -2.28
C LEU A 146 3.24 -22.07 -2.15
N GLU A 147 2.78 -22.49 -0.97
CA GLU A 147 1.35 -22.72 -0.70
C GLU A 147 0.51 -21.47 -1.00
N CYS A 148 0.99 -20.28 -0.60
CA CYS A 148 0.31 -19.03 -0.90
C CYS A 148 0.25 -18.73 -2.41
N PHE A 149 1.34 -18.97 -3.15
CA PHE A 149 1.39 -18.71 -4.59
C PHE A 149 0.54 -19.70 -5.39
N GLU A 150 0.57 -20.98 -5.02
CA GLU A 150 -0.24 -22.02 -5.66
C GLU A 150 -1.73 -21.79 -5.43
N GLU A 151 -2.15 -21.50 -4.18
CA GLU A 151 -3.55 -21.23 -3.88
C GLU A 151 -4.02 -19.94 -4.57
N ALA A 152 -3.17 -18.91 -4.66
CA ALA A 152 -3.48 -17.68 -5.40
C ALA A 152 -3.65 -17.94 -6.91
N LEU A 153 -2.82 -18.82 -7.47
CA LEU A 153 -2.87 -19.19 -8.89
C LEU A 153 -4.14 -19.96 -9.21
N ASP A 154 -4.55 -20.86 -8.32
CA ASP A 154 -5.76 -21.66 -8.49
C ASP A 154 -7.03 -20.78 -8.43
N ILE A 155 -7.09 -19.82 -7.49
CA ILE A 155 -8.16 -18.82 -7.39
C ILE A 155 -8.26 -18.00 -8.69
N CYS A 156 -7.13 -17.50 -9.21
CA CYS A 156 -7.15 -16.70 -10.44
C CYS A 156 -7.53 -17.49 -11.69
N ARG A 157 -7.14 -18.78 -11.79
CA ARG A 157 -7.46 -19.63 -12.95
C ARG A 157 -8.90 -20.10 -12.97
N THR A 158 -9.47 -20.36 -11.82
CA THR A 158 -10.85 -20.83 -11.68
C THR A 158 -11.88 -19.70 -11.71
N ALA A 159 -11.43 -18.44 -11.67
CA ALA A 159 -12.26 -17.26 -11.81
C ALA A 159 -12.96 -17.23 -13.18
N SER A 160 -14.21 -16.75 -13.22
CA SER A 160 -14.97 -16.59 -14.46
C SER A 160 -14.29 -15.65 -15.47
N ILE A 161 -13.52 -14.68 -14.97
CA ILE A 161 -12.68 -13.77 -15.76
C ILE A 161 -11.26 -13.82 -15.17
N PRO A 162 -10.37 -14.68 -15.70
CA PRO A 162 -9.01 -14.80 -15.18
C PRO A 162 -8.17 -13.54 -15.46
N ASP A 163 -7.52 -13.02 -14.43
CA ASP A 163 -6.56 -11.93 -14.56
C ASP A 163 -5.18 -12.45 -14.97
N GLN A 164 -4.89 -12.35 -16.27
CA GLN A 164 -3.64 -12.84 -16.85
C GLN A 164 -2.40 -12.12 -16.30
N SER A 165 -2.55 -10.87 -15.85
CA SER A 165 -1.43 -10.11 -15.28
C SER A 165 -1.02 -10.67 -13.92
N ILE A 166 -2.01 -10.98 -13.08
CA ILE A 166 -1.77 -11.60 -11.77
C ILE A 166 -1.22 -13.02 -11.93
N ILE A 167 -1.77 -13.81 -12.87
CA ILE A 167 -1.28 -15.15 -13.17
C ILE A 167 0.21 -15.09 -13.55
N ALA A 168 0.61 -14.17 -14.43
CA ALA A 168 2.02 -14.01 -14.82
C ALA A 168 2.92 -13.63 -13.64
N ILE A 169 2.44 -12.77 -12.74
CA ILE A 169 3.18 -12.41 -11.51
C ILE A 169 3.37 -13.64 -10.61
N LEU A 170 2.32 -14.44 -10.42
CA LEU A 170 2.37 -15.63 -9.56
C LEU A 170 3.35 -16.68 -10.08
N TYR A 171 3.39 -16.89 -11.39
CA TYR A 171 4.36 -17.79 -12.01
C TYR A 171 5.81 -17.36 -11.83
N ASN A 172 6.09 -16.07 -11.66
CA ASN A 172 7.47 -15.62 -11.39
C ASN A 172 7.90 -15.93 -9.95
N ASN A 173 6.96 -16.23 -9.06
CA ASN A 173 7.22 -16.47 -7.64
C ASN A 173 7.17 -17.97 -7.27
N ILE A 174 6.94 -18.85 -8.25
CA ILE A 174 6.98 -20.32 -8.15
C ILE A 174 8.20 -20.81 -8.94
#